data_AF-A0A2K4X9H7-F1
#
_entry.id   AF-A0A2K4X9H7-F1
#
_cell.length_a   1.000
_cell.length_b   1.000
_cell.length_c   1.000
_cell.angle_alpha   90.00
_cell.angle_beta   90.00
_cell.angle_gamma   90.00
#
_symmetry.space_group_name_H-M   'P 1'
#
loop_
_entity.id
_entity.type
_entity.pdbx_description
1 polymer ?
#
loop_
_entity_poly.entity_id
_entity_poly.type
_entity_poly.pdbx_seq_one_letter_code
_entity_poly.pdbx_strand_id
1 'polypeptide(L)' 'MIPRRGCDPEINVVSIGAKILEKIVKGSTSLDELMIDCAFELKVSVDHIILSLDWLFSIKAIDFNGEEVIINDAT' A
#
# COMPACT_ATOMS: atom_id res chain seq x y z
N MET A 1 10.39 6.37 -4.02
CA MET A 1 11.30 7.44 -3.53
C MET A 1 12.10 6.89 -2.35
N ILE A 2 13.43 7.04 -2.34
CA ILE A 2 14.24 6.68 -1.16
C ILE A 2 14.20 7.89 -0.22
N PRO A 3 13.80 7.73 1.07
CA PRO A 3 13.75 8.86 2.00
C PRO A 3 15.14 9.52 2.11
N ARG A 4 15.20 10.81 1.80
CA ARG A 4 16.37 11.68 2.00
C ARG A 4 16.04 12.70 3.09
N ARG A 5 17.08 13.32 3.68
CA ARG A 5 16.93 14.34 4.73
C ARG A 5 15.90 15.39 4.34
N GLY A 6 14.90 15.61 5.21
CA GLY A 6 13.78 16.53 4.99
C GLY A 6 12.49 15.86 4.49
N CYS A 7 12.52 14.56 4.19
CA CYS A 7 11.33 13.77 3.89
C CYS A 7 10.86 13.07 5.18
N ASP A 8 9.55 13.02 5.40
CA ASP A 8 8.98 12.23 6.49
C ASP A 8 9.15 10.73 6.15
N PRO A 9 9.97 9.98 6.90
CA PRO A 9 10.23 8.57 6.58
C PRO A 9 8.99 7.69 6.78
N GLU A 10 7.97 8.13 7.52
CA GLU A 10 6.71 7.39 7.66
C GLU A 10 5.78 7.61 6.47
N ILE A 11 5.88 8.76 5.78
CA ILE A 11 5.08 9.13 4.61
C ILE A 11 5.90 8.91 3.33
N ASN A 12 6.50 7.73 3.18
CA ASN A 12 7.12 7.35 1.92
C ASN A 12 6.46 6.08 1.37
N VAL A 13 6.52 5.92 0.04
CA VAL A 13 5.90 4.82 -0.72
C VAL A 13 6.23 3.43 -0.17
N VAL A 14 7.47 3.22 0.31
CA VAL A 14 7.90 1.95 0.87
C VAL A 14 7.28 1.72 2.25
N SER A 15 7.30 2.73 3.12
CA SER A 15 6.70 2.65 4.46
C SER A 15 5.19 2.47 4.41
N ILE A 16 4.51 3.22 3.52
CA ILE A 16 3.08 3.11 3.29
C ILE A 16 2.76 1.72 2.71
N GLY A 17 3.51 1.27 1.70
CA GLY A 17 3.36 -0.05 1.11
C GLY A 17 3.52 -1.18 2.14
N ALA A 18 4.49 -1.09 3.05
CA ALA A 18 4.65 -2.08 4.11
C ALA A 18 3.43 -2.16 5.06
N LYS A 19 2.81 -1.03 5.38
CA LYS A 19 1.58 -1.00 6.21
C LYS A 19 0.37 -1.54 5.47
N ILE A 20 0.25 -1.24 4.17
CA ILE A 20 -0.79 -1.84 3.30
C ILE A 20 -0.65 -3.36 3.28
N LEU A 21 0.58 -3.88 3.09
CA LEU A 21 0.84 -5.31 3.15
C LEU A 21 0.45 -5.92 4.50
N GLU A 22 0.82 -5.28 5.61
CA GLU A 22 0.43 -5.76 6.96
C GLU A 22 -1.11 -5.86 7.11
N LYS A 23 -1.85 -4.92 6.51
CA LYS A 23 -3.31 -4.93 6.53
C LYS A 23 -3.89 -6.07 5.70
N ILE A 24 -3.36 -6.30 4.50
CA ILE A 24 -3.76 -7.43 3.63
C ILE A 24 -3.45 -8.79 4.30
N VAL A 25 -2.32 -8.93 5.01
CA VAL A 25 -2.00 -10.16 5.76
C VAL A 25 -3.05 -10.46 6.84
N LYS A 26 -3.63 -9.42 7.46
CA LYS A 26 -4.59 -9.57 8.56
C LYS A 26 -6.00 -9.92 8.07
N GLY A 27 -6.30 -9.77 6.78
CA GLY A 27 -7.57 -10.15 6.16
C GLY A 27 -7.70 -9.63 4.73
N SER A 28 -8.51 -10.30 3.89
CA SER A 28 -8.81 -9.78 2.54
C SER A 28 -9.48 -8.41 2.68
N THR A 29 -8.98 -7.45 1.91
CA THR A 29 -9.46 -6.06 1.96
C THR A 29 -9.74 -5.63 0.53
N SER A 30 -10.91 -5.02 0.32
CA SER A 30 -11.24 -4.48 -1.00
C SER A 30 -10.32 -3.32 -1.36
N LEU A 31 -10.14 -3.05 -2.65
CA LEU A 31 -9.30 -1.93 -3.10
C LEU A 31 -9.81 -0.59 -2.55
N ASP A 32 -11.13 -0.39 -2.52
CA ASP A 32 -11.76 0.84 -2.02
C ASP A 32 -11.52 1.05 -0.52
N GLU A 33 -11.63 -0.02 0.28
CA GLU A 33 -11.31 0.03 1.71
C GLU A 33 -9.83 0.33 1.94
N LEU A 34 -8.91 -0.27 1.16
CA LEU A 34 -7.49 0.06 1.24
C LEU A 34 -7.23 1.53 0.92
N MET A 35 -7.87 2.08 -0.11
CA MET A 35 -7.68 3.48 -0.50
C MET A 35 -8.19 4.46 0.56
N ILE A 36 -9.38 4.23 1.11
CA ILE A 36 -10.01 5.15 2.07
C ILE A 36 -9.41 4.99 3.47
N ASP A 37 -9.36 3.75 3.97
CA ASP A 37 -8.96 3.51 5.36
C ASP A 37 -7.46 3.73 5.56
N CYS A 38 -6.60 3.29 4.63
CA CYS A 38 -5.16 3.53 4.78
C CYS A 38 -4.84 5.02 4.63
N ALA A 39 -5.54 5.75 3.76
CA ALA A 39 -5.35 7.21 3.67
C ALA A 39 -5.72 7.90 4.99
N PHE A 40 -6.84 7.50 5.60
CA PHE A 40 -7.30 8.05 6.87
C PHE A 40 -6.37 7.70 8.04
N GLU A 41 -6.02 6.42 8.20
CA GLU A 41 -5.16 5.92 9.28
C GLU A 41 -3.77 6.54 9.23
N LEU A 42 -3.21 6.69 8.03
CA LEU A 42 -1.87 7.23 7.82
C LEU A 42 -1.86 8.76 7.72
N LYS A 43 -3.03 9.41 7.69
CA LYS A 43 -3.21 10.86 7.51
C LYS A 43 -2.50 11.38 6.25
N VAL A 44 -2.60 10.62 5.16
CA VAL A 44 -2.01 10.94 3.85
C VAL A 44 -3.10 11.14 2.80
N SER A 45 -2.76 11.73 1.66
CA SER A 45 -3.70 11.76 0.53
C SER A 45 -3.85 10.37 -0.09
N VAL A 46 -5.00 10.12 -0.72
CA VAL A 46 -5.26 8.89 -1.47
C VAL A 46 -4.19 8.66 -2.55
N ASP A 47 -3.63 9.72 -3.15
CA ASP A 47 -2.55 9.62 -4.13
C ASP A 47 -1.31 8.88 -3.60
N HIS A 48 -0.99 9.04 -2.31
CA HIS A 48 0.12 8.30 -1.70
C HIS A 48 -0.19 6.81 -1.58
N ILE A 49 -1.46 6.46 -1.36
CA ILE A 49 -1.92 5.08 -1.32
C ILE A 49 -1.88 4.46 -2.72
N ILE A 50 -2.42 5.16 -3.72
CA ILE A 50 -2.38 4.74 -5.13
C ILE A 50 -0.94 4.50 -5.57
N LEU A 51 -0.04 5.47 -5.33
CA LEU A 51 1.37 5.33 -5.69
C LEU A 51 2.06 4.16 -4.99
N SER A 52 1.64 3.82 -3.77
CA SER A 52 2.15 2.68 -3.03
C SER A 52 1.61 1.35 -3.54
N LEU A 53 0.33 1.28 -3.90
CA LEU A 53 -0.26 0.12 -4.55
C LEU A 53 0.34 -0.12 -5.93
N ASP A 54 0.50 0.92 -6.75
CA ASP A 54 1.16 0.86 -8.06
C ASP A 54 2.59 0.31 -7.92
N TRP A 55 3.32 0.78 -6.91
CA TRP A 55 4.65 0.28 -6.61
C TRP A 55 4.64 -1.19 -6.21
N LEU A 56 3.78 -1.59 -5.26
CA LEU A 56 3.65 -2.98 -4.81
C LEU A 56 3.26 -3.92 -5.95
N PHE A 57 2.34 -3.52 -6.81
CA PHE A 57 1.94 -4.27 -8.00
C PHE A 57 3.09 -4.38 -9.00
N SER A 58 3.82 -3.29 -9.24
CA SER A 58 4.98 -3.27 -10.15
C SER A 58 6.10 -4.22 -9.72
N ILE A 59 6.31 -4.39 -8.42
CA ILE A 59 7.28 -5.35 -7.88
C ILE A 59 6.71 -6.76 -7.68
N LYS A 60 5.46 -7.00 -8.11
CA LYS A 60 4.73 -8.27 -7.96
C LYS A 60 4.57 -8.71 -6.51
N ALA A 61 4.51 -7.78 -5.54
CA ALA A 61 4.26 -8.10 -4.14
C ALA A 61 2.76 -8.33 -3.86
N ILE A 62 1.91 -7.71 -4.67
CA ILE A 62 0.46 -7.89 -4.62
C ILE A 62 -0.08 -8.23 -6.00
N ASP A 63 -1.26 -8.83 -6.02
CA ASP A 63 -2.08 -9.03 -7.21
C ASP A 63 -3.49 -8.49 -6.98
N PHE A 64 -4.21 -8.24 -8.06
CA PHE A 64 -5.57 -7.71 -8.03
C PHE A 64 -6.50 -8.59 -8.86
N ASN A 65 -7.51 -9.16 -8.20
CA ASN A 65 -8.46 -10.10 -8.83
C ASN A 65 -9.71 -9.43 -9.42
N GLY A 66 -9.80 -8.09 -9.39
CA GLY A 66 -10.95 -7.31 -9.84
C GLY A 66 -11.79 -6.71 -8.71
N GLU A 67 -11.66 -7.22 -7.48
CA GLU A 67 -12.42 -6.75 -6.31
C GLU A 67 -11.52 -6.59 -5.07
N GLU A 68 -10.61 -7.55 -4.85
CA GLU A 68 -9.71 -7.61 -3.71
C GLU A 68 -8.23 -7.53 -4.13
N VAL A 69 -7.43 -6.98 -3.22
CA VAL A 69 -5.97 -7.00 -3.33
C VAL A 69 -5.43 -8.15 -2.48
N ILE A 70 -4.64 -9.04 -3.10
CA ILE A 70 -4.05 -10.21 -2.44
C ILE A 70 -2.52 -10.12 -2.46
N ILE A 71 -1.86 -10.71 -1.46
CA ILE A 71 -0.40 -10.83 -1.47
C ILE A 71 -0.02 -11.94 -2.43
N ASN A 72 0.92 -11.61 -3.32
CA ASN A 72 1.51 -12.60 -4.20
C ASN A 72 2.64 -13.28 -3.44
N ASP A 73 2.30 -14.36 -2.73
CA ASP A 73 3.29 -15.28 -2.17
C ASP A 73 3.94 -16.00 -3.35
N ALA A 74 5.01 -15.40 -3.88
CA ALA A 74 5.87 -16.04 -4.86
C ALA A 74 6.32 -17.38 -4.28
N THR A 75 5.78 -18.46 -4.83
CA THR A 75 6.09 -19.85 -4.48
C THR A 75 7.44 -20.26 -5.03
#